data_AF-A0A535JCN3-F1
#
_entry.id   AF-A0A535JCN3-F1
#
_cell.length_a   1.000
_cell.length_b   1.000
_cell.length_c   1.000
_cell.angle_alpha   90.00
_cell.angle_beta   90.00
_cell.angle_gamma   90.00
#
_symmetry.space_group_name_H-M   'P 1'
#
loop_
_entity.id
_entity.type
_entity.pdbx_description
1 polymer ?
#
loop_
_entity_poly.entity_id
_entity_poly.type
_entity_poly.pdbx_seq_one_letter_code
_entity_poly.pdbx_strand_id
1 'polypeptide(L)'
;MRKSTGVLGLIAALALLFLAVSPAYADPPGNNGDVKIHEGAGESSPEQANDPHVCTFHIHGFNFDGAASGTWRIEGWPPTGGGTYNGTWGPADAKGEWRDPKAGAMSLPPGHYKLFVWQKLPNDP
;
A
#
# COMPACT_ATOMS: atom_id res chain seq x y z
N MET A 1 -49.88 44.43 -7.12
CA MET A 1 -48.44 44.12 -7.26
C MET A 1 -48.16 42.76 -6.62
N ARG A 2 -48.14 41.70 -7.41
CA ARG A 2 -47.70 40.35 -6.99
C ARG A 2 -46.77 39.87 -8.10
N LYS A 3 -45.71 39.15 -7.74
CA LYS A 3 -44.71 38.45 -8.58
C LYS A 3 -43.31 39.07 -8.53
N SER A 4 -42.53 38.69 -7.53
CA SER A 4 -41.07 38.64 -7.65
C SER A 4 -40.37 37.87 -6.52
N THR A 5 -41.02 37.59 -5.40
CA THR A 5 -40.37 36.95 -4.23
C THR A 5 -39.95 35.49 -4.45
N GLY A 6 -40.61 34.75 -5.35
CA GLY A 6 -40.29 33.33 -5.60
C GLY A 6 -39.04 33.09 -6.46
N VAL A 7 -38.69 34.04 -7.33
CA VAL A 7 -37.54 33.88 -8.25
C VAL A 7 -36.21 34.09 -7.51
N LEU A 8 -36.17 35.01 -6.55
CA LEU A 8 -34.98 35.24 -5.72
C LEU A 8 -34.65 34.06 -4.81
N GLY A 9 -35.66 33.37 -4.25
CA GLY A 9 -35.45 32.19 -3.42
C GLY A 9 -34.87 31.00 -4.18
N LEU A 10 -35.29 30.80 -5.43
CA LEU A 10 -34.80 29.71 -6.28
C LEU A 10 -33.33 29.91 -6.70
N ILE A 11 -32.93 31.15 -6.99
CA ILE A 11 -31.54 31.49 -7.35
C ILE A 11 -30.60 31.30 -6.15
N ALA A 12 -31.03 31.71 -4.96
CA ALA A 12 -30.25 31.52 -3.73
C ALA A 12 -30.06 30.03 -3.39
N ALA A 13 -31.10 29.21 -3.58
CA ALA A 13 -31.01 27.76 -3.36
C ALA A 13 -30.08 27.06 -4.38
N LEU A 14 -30.09 27.49 -5.64
CA LEU A 14 -29.18 26.96 -6.67
C LEU A 14 -27.71 27.34 -6.39
N ALA A 15 -27.46 28.56 -5.90
CA ALA A 15 -26.10 29.00 -5.56
C ALA A 15 -25.49 28.22 -4.38
N LEU A 16 -26.31 27.78 -3.42
CA LEU A 16 -25.87 26.95 -2.29
C LEU A 16 -25.52 25.50 -2.72
N LEU A 17 -26.18 24.97 -3.75
CA LEU A 17 -25.87 23.64 -4.31
C LEU A 17 -24.50 23.60 -5.00
N PHE A 18 -24.03 24.71 -5.59
CA PHE A 18 -22.69 24.77 -6.20
C PHE A 18 -21.55 24.96 -5.18
N LEU A 19 -21.84 25.46 -3.97
CA LEU A 19 -20.87 25.60 -2.88
C LEU A 19 -20.66 24.30 -2.10
N ALA A 20 -21.55 23.31 -2.25
CA ALA A 20 -21.50 22.04 -1.54
C ALA A 20 -20.81 20.91 -2.31
N VAL A 21 -20.40 21.13 -3.56
CA VAL A 21 -19.64 20.15 -4.35
C VAL A 21 -18.15 20.31 -4.03
N SER A 22 -17.70 19.62 -2.99
CA SER A 22 -16.28 19.37 -2.81
C SER A 22 -15.85 18.33 -3.85
N PRO A 23 -14.94 18.64 -4.79
CA PRO A 23 -14.36 17.61 -5.64
C PRO A 23 -13.64 16.59 -4.73
N ALA A 24 -14.11 15.35 -4.76
CA ALA A 24 -13.36 14.23 -4.21
C ALA A 24 -12.20 13.96 -5.19
N TYR A 25 -11.03 14.51 -4.88
CA TYR A 25 -9.80 14.10 -5.55
C TYR A 25 -9.45 12.70 -5.04
N ALA A 26 -9.18 11.76 -5.95
CA ALA A 26 -8.50 10.53 -5.57
C ALA A 26 -7.19 10.92 -4.89
N ASP A 27 -6.83 10.25 -3.79
CA ASP A 27 -5.53 10.45 -3.18
C ASP A 27 -4.44 10.30 -4.25
N PRO A 28 -3.41 11.17 -4.26
CA PRO A 28 -2.31 11.03 -5.22
C PRO A 28 -1.78 9.59 -5.13
N PRO A 29 -1.59 8.88 -6.26
CA PRO A 29 -1.11 7.50 -6.24
C PRO A 29 0.21 7.43 -5.46
N GLY A 30 0.25 6.64 -4.39
CA GLY A 30 1.51 6.42 -3.69
C GLY A 30 1.43 5.84 -2.30
N ASN A 31 2.31 4.87 -2.04
CA ASN A 31 2.41 4.10 -0.79
C ASN A 31 1.08 3.46 -0.37
N ASN A 32 0.30 3.01 -1.35
CA ASN A 32 -0.91 2.24 -1.11
C ASN A 32 -0.51 0.80 -0.78
N GLY A 33 -1.19 0.20 0.20
CA GLY A 33 -1.06 -1.22 0.51
C GLY A 33 -0.41 -1.55 1.84
N ASP A 34 -0.36 -2.85 2.12
CA ASP A 34 0.24 -3.42 3.32
C ASP A 34 1.13 -4.60 2.95
N VAL A 35 2.11 -4.90 3.80
CA VAL A 35 3.06 -5.99 3.58
C VAL A 35 3.06 -6.95 4.74
N LYS A 36 3.22 -8.24 4.42
CA LYS A 36 3.23 -9.34 5.35
C LYS A 36 4.42 -10.25 5.07
N ILE A 37 4.82 -10.96 6.12
CA ILE A 37 5.84 -11.99 6.06
C ILE A 37 5.14 -13.33 6.28
N HIS A 38 5.36 -14.26 5.37
CA HIS A 38 4.79 -15.61 5.44
C HIS A 38 5.91 -16.64 5.47
N GLU A 39 5.74 -17.69 6.27
CA GLU A 39 6.68 -18.81 6.34
C GLU A 39 6.74 -19.57 5.00
N GLY A 40 7.94 -19.98 4.61
CA GLY A 40 8.16 -20.91 3.52
C GLY A 40 7.92 -20.33 2.12
N ALA A 41 7.80 -21.26 1.17
CA ALA A 41 7.80 -20.99 -0.27
C ALA A 41 6.43 -20.66 -0.86
N GLY A 42 5.37 -20.67 -0.05
CA GLY A 42 4.02 -20.37 -0.49
C GLY A 42 3.03 -20.38 0.67
N GLU A 43 1.78 -20.07 0.33
CA GLU A 43 0.64 -20.01 1.23
C GLU A 43 -0.51 -20.82 0.64
N SER A 44 -1.35 -21.40 1.51
CA SER A 44 -2.53 -22.14 1.04
C SER A 44 -3.65 -21.22 0.55
N SER A 45 -3.67 -19.97 1.03
CA SER A 45 -4.54 -18.88 0.63
C SER A 45 -3.94 -17.54 1.06
N PRO A 46 -4.21 -16.43 0.34
CA PRO A 46 -3.83 -15.08 0.76
C PRO A 46 -4.23 -14.78 2.22
N GLU A 47 -3.25 -14.51 3.07
CA GLU A 47 -3.46 -14.18 4.49
C GLU A 47 -2.84 -12.81 4.83
N GLN A 48 -3.54 -11.97 5.59
CA GLN A 48 -3.03 -10.66 6.01
C GLN A 48 -2.69 -10.57 7.50
N ALA A 49 -2.64 -11.72 8.19
CA ALA A 49 -2.21 -11.80 9.57
C ALA A 49 -0.72 -11.46 9.70
N ASN A 50 -0.33 -10.86 10.83
CA ASN A 50 1.06 -10.54 11.12
C ASN A 50 1.66 -11.61 12.05
N ASP A 51 2.29 -12.63 11.47
CA ASP A 51 3.02 -13.67 12.20
C ASP A 51 4.46 -13.85 11.67
N PRO A 52 5.36 -12.90 11.96
CA PRO A 52 6.70 -12.86 11.35
C PRO A 52 7.73 -13.77 12.02
N HIS A 53 7.32 -14.75 12.83
CA HIS A 53 8.24 -15.73 13.42
C HIS A 53 8.51 -16.85 12.43
N VAL A 54 9.58 -16.69 11.64
CA VAL A 54 9.84 -17.52 10.48
C VAL A 54 11.28 -18.03 10.40
N CYS A 55 11.48 -19.16 9.70
CA CYS A 55 12.78 -19.73 9.37
C CYS A 55 13.16 -19.45 7.92
N THR A 56 12.25 -19.77 7.02
CA THR A 56 12.29 -19.36 5.62
C THR A 56 11.05 -18.53 5.34
N PHE A 57 11.11 -17.56 4.45
CA PHE A 57 9.98 -16.68 4.26
C PHE A 57 9.89 -16.07 2.88
N HIS A 58 8.76 -15.42 2.63
CA HIS A 58 8.58 -14.49 1.54
C HIS A 58 7.86 -13.25 2.03
N ILE A 59 8.05 -12.16 1.30
CA ILE A 59 7.34 -10.91 1.48
C ILE A 59 6.16 -10.92 0.52
N HIS A 60 4.97 -10.60 1.02
CA HIS A 60 3.76 -10.45 0.22
C HIS A 60 3.19 -9.05 0.46
N GLY A 61 2.98 -8.31 -0.62
CA GLY A 61 2.28 -7.03 -0.58
C GLY A 61 0.85 -7.17 -1.09
N PHE A 62 -0.07 -6.51 -0.40
CA PHE A 62 -1.51 -6.49 -0.68
C PHE A 62 -2.00 -5.06 -0.90
N ASN A 63 -3.08 -4.93 -1.66
CA ASN A 63 -3.80 -3.67 -1.81
C ASN A 63 -2.96 -2.52 -2.40
N PHE A 64 -1.93 -2.85 -3.20
CA PHE A 64 -1.16 -1.87 -3.98
C PHE A 64 -1.92 -1.46 -5.24
N ASP A 65 -1.55 -0.34 -5.85
CA ASP A 65 -2.04 -0.01 -7.18
C ASP A 65 -1.52 -1.03 -8.20
N GLY A 66 -2.34 -1.39 -9.19
CA GLY A 66 -1.91 -2.29 -10.26
C GLY A 66 -0.68 -1.76 -10.99
N ALA A 67 0.27 -2.64 -11.31
CA ALA A 67 1.59 -2.32 -11.87
C ALA A 67 2.52 -1.47 -10.97
N ALA A 68 2.15 -1.17 -9.72
CA ALA A 68 3.06 -0.53 -8.77
C ALA A 68 4.32 -1.38 -8.56
N SER A 69 5.45 -0.71 -8.32
CA SER A 69 6.73 -1.35 -8.04
C SER A 69 7.52 -0.49 -7.07
N GLY A 70 8.61 -1.03 -6.53
CA GLY A 70 9.45 -0.27 -5.61
C GLY A 70 10.61 -1.07 -5.04
N THR A 71 11.06 -0.66 -3.86
CA THR A 71 12.16 -1.28 -3.14
C THR A 71 11.74 -1.68 -1.73
N TRP A 72 12.46 -2.65 -1.17
CA TRP A 72 12.35 -3.02 0.22
C TRP A 72 13.74 -3.12 0.85
N ARG A 73 13.79 -2.92 2.17
CA ARG A 73 14.97 -3.09 3.00
C ARG A 73 14.60 -3.83 4.28
N ILE A 74 15.37 -4.84 4.64
CA ILE A 74 15.29 -5.52 5.93
C ILE A 74 16.53 -5.14 6.73
N GLU A 75 16.33 -4.67 7.95
CA GLU A 75 17.40 -4.34 8.89
C GLU A 75 17.35 -5.27 10.10
N GLY A 76 18.52 -5.66 10.60
CA GLY A 76 18.61 -6.24 11.94
C GLY A 76 18.06 -5.28 12.99
N TRP A 77 17.28 -5.79 13.93
CA TRP A 77 16.56 -4.99 14.93
C TRP A 77 16.85 -5.49 16.34
N PRO A 78 17.13 -4.63 17.34
CA PRO A 78 17.38 -5.11 18.70
C PRO A 78 16.25 -6.02 19.23
N PRO A 79 16.56 -7.07 20.01
CA PRO A 79 17.86 -7.32 20.67
C PRO A 79 18.85 -8.21 19.91
N THR A 80 18.48 -8.84 18.79
CA THR A 80 19.36 -9.77 18.06
C THR A 80 19.29 -9.54 16.54
N GLY A 81 19.94 -10.40 15.75
CA GLY A 81 20.05 -10.17 14.31
C GLY A 81 21.14 -9.15 13.96
N GLY A 82 21.17 -8.75 12.70
CA GLY A 82 22.18 -7.84 12.18
C GLY A 82 22.17 -7.80 10.66
N GLY A 83 22.89 -6.82 10.11
CA GLY A 83 22.99 -6.64 8.67
C GLY A 83 21.85 -5.82 8.06
N THR A 84 21.99 -5.58 6.77
CA THR A 84 21.03 -4.86 5.93
C THR A 84 20.88 -5.63 4.63
N TYR A 85 19.64 -5.97 4.30
CA TYR A 85 19.27 -6.72 3.10
C TYR A 85 18.33 -5.86 2.28
N ASN A 86 18.48 -5.83 0.96
CA ASN A 86 17.69 -4.98 0.09
C ASN A 86 17.20 -5.78 -1.11
N GLY A 87 16.07 -5.36 -1.67
CA GLY A 87 15.58 -5.89 -2.92
C GLY A 87 14.58 -4.95 -3.58
N THR A 88 14.10 -5.38 -4.74
CA THR A 88 13.03 -4.69 -5.48
C THR A 88 11.78 -5.54 -5.42
N TRP A 89 10.62 -4.89 -5.58
CA TRP A 89 9.35 -5.58 -5.65
C TRP A 89 8.51 -5.08 -6.82
N GLY A 90 7.48 -5.86 -7.13
CA GLY A 90 6.53 -5.59 -8.19
C GLY A 90 6.92 -6.23 -9.54
N PRO A 91 6.26 -5.81 -10.64
CA PRO A 91 5.01 -5.07 -10.59
C PRO A 91 3.95 -5.82 -9.77
N ALA A 92 3.10 -5.08 -9.04
CA ALA A 92 1.88 -5.61 -8.46
C ALA A 92 0.92 -6.01 -9.59
N ASP A 93 0.17 -7.08 -9.38
CA ASP A 93 -0.78 -7.60 -10.34
C ASP A 93 -2.05 -6.72 -10.42
N ALA A 94 -3.03 -7.15 -11.22
CA ALA A 94 -4.28 -6.42 -11.38
C ALA A 94 -5.13 -6.34 -10.10
N LYS A 95 -4.84 -7.15 -9.08
CA LYS A 95 -5.49 -7.13 -7.76
C LYS A 95 -4.69 -6.33 -6.74
N GLY A 96 -3.52 -5.79 -7.12
CA GLY A 96 -2.64 -5.09 -6.21
C GLY A 96 -1.76 -5.99 -5.37
N GLU A 97 -1.57 -7.25 -5.79
CA GLU A 97 -0.72 -8.20 -5.07
C GLU A 97 0.67 -8.32 -5.70
N TRP A 98 1.69 -8.43 -4.86
CA TRP A 98 3.05 -8.79 -5.29
C TRP A 98 3.74 -9.67 -4.27
N ARG A 99 4.75 -10.40 -4.73
CA ARG A 99 5.52 -11.33 -3.91
C ARG A 99 7.01 -11.23 -4.20
N ASP A 100 7.84 -11.35 -3.16
CA ASP A 100 9.28 -11.52 -3.26
C ASP A 100 9.82 -12.58 -2.26
N PRO A 101 10.62 -13.58 -2.67
CA PRO A 101 11.00 -13.85 -4.06
C PRO A 101 9.76 -14.24 -4.90
N LYS A 102 9.81 -14.03 -6.22
CA LYS A 102 8.69 -14.41 -7.12
C LYS A 102 8.29 -15.89 -7.01
N ALA A 103 9.24 -16.75 -6.67
CA ALA A 103 9.02 -18.15 -6.34
C ALA A 103 10.01 -18.62 -5.26
N GLY A 104 9.64 -19.62 -4.48
CA GLY A 104 10.47 -20.13 -3.39
C GLY A 104 10.41 -19.25 -2.14
N ALA A 105 11.43 -19.38 -1.30
CA ALA A 105 11.58 -18.65 -0.04
C ALA A 105 13.00 -18.10 0.08
N MET A 106 13.15 -17.02 0.83
CA MET A 106 14.43 -16.49 1.29
C MET A 106 14.66 -16.84 2.77
N SER A 107 15.90 -16.71 3.23
CA SER A 107 16.26 -16.94 4.63
C SER A 107 17.26 -15.89 5.08
N LEU A 108 17.17 -15.49 6.35
CA LEU A 108 18.17 -14.67 7.02
C LEU A 108 18.80 -15.48 8.15
N PRO A 109 19.99 -15.10 8.64
CA PRO A 109 20.53 -15.65 9.88
C PRO A 109 19.51 -15.49 11.04
N PRO A 110 19.55 -16.35 12.07
CA PRO A 110 18.66 -16.20 13.22
C PRO A 110 18.79 -14.83 13.89
N GLY A 111 17.66 -14.14 14.09
CA GLY A 111 17.67 -12.78 14.62
C GLY A 111 16.31 -12.09 14.61
N HIS A 112 16.26 -10.87 15.17
CA HIS A 112 15.12 -9.98 15.04
C HIS A 112 15.37 -9.01 13.89
N TYR A 113 14.33 -8.70 13.12
CA TYR A 113 14.43 -7.91 11.91
C TYR A 113 13.23 -6.99 11.75
N LYS A 114 13.42 -5.91 10.98
CA LYS A 114 12.35 -4.99 10.58
C LYS A 114 12.38 -4.80 9.07
N LEU A 115 11.23 -5.01 8.44
CA LEU A 115 11.01 -4.74 7.02
C LEU A 115 10.56 -3.28 6.83
N PHE A 116 11.14 -2.64 5.83
CA PHE A 116 10.76 -1.34 5.30
C PHE A 116 10.48 -1.49 3.80
N VAL A 117 9.42 -0.86 3.32
CA VAL A 117 9.00 -0.94 1.91
C VAL A 117 8.65 0.44 1.41
N TRP A 118 9.12 0.77 0.22
CA TRP A 118 8.84 2.03 -0.47
C TRP A 118 8.30 1.74 -1.86
N GLN A 119 7.20 2.41 -2.23
CA GLN A 119 6.69 2.41 -3.58
C GLN A 119 7.39 3.49 -4.39
N LYS A 120 7.83 3.11 -5.60
CA LYS A 120 8.33 4.08 -6.57
C LYS A 120 7.16 4.95 -7.01
N LEU A 121 7.23 6.24 -6.69
CA LEU A 121 6.23 7.21 -7.10
C LEU A 121 6.55 7.76 -8.50
N PRO A 122 5.56 8.29 -9.24
CA PRO A 122 5.80 8.92 -10.55
C PRO A 122 6.84 10.05 -10.54
N ASN A 123 7.05 10.68 -9.38
CA ASN A 123 7.98 11.79 -9.18
C ASN A 123 9.18 11.43 -8.30
N ASP A 124 9.41 10.14 -8.03
CA ASP A 124 10.61 9.70 -7.31
C ASP A 124 11.82 9.85 -8.27
N PRO A 125 12.87 10.61 -7.91
CA PRO A 125 13.99 10.93 -8.80
C PRO A 125 14.79 9.70 -9.27
#